data_AF-A0A7J4S9D1-F1
#
_entry.id   AF-A0A7J4S9D1-F1
#
_cell.length_a   1.000
_cell.length_b   1.000
_cell.length_c   1.000
_cell.angle_alpha   90.00
_cell.angle_beta   90.00
_cell.angle_gamma   90.00
#
_symmetry.space_group_name_H-M   'P 1'
#
loop_
_entity.id
_entity.type
_entity.pdbx_description
1 polymer ?
#
loop_
_entity_poly.entity_id
_entity_poly.type
_entity_poly.pdbx_seq_one_letter_code
_entity_poly.pdbx_strand_id
1 'polypeptide(L)'
;MAKNSNPEKHENENENKSNLVGYVRRSNAGGAIKVSINSDAFADCDTYVTSDGQEYVPLVISLNALNKVLSGERVVTTISQIMD
;
A
#
# COMPACT_ATOMS: atom_id res chain seq x y z
N MET A 1 -6.34 33.88 38.58
CA MET A 1 -6.63 33.55 37.16
C MET A 1 -5.55 32.60 36.66
N ALA A 2 -5.98 31.62 35.86
CA ALA A 2 -5.42 30.27 35.76
C ALA A 2 -4.02 30.16 35.13
N LYS A 3 -3.18 29.28 35.68
CA LYS A 3 -2.07 28.64 34.97
C LYS A 3 -2.68 27.59 34.04
N ASN A 4 -2.81 27.90 32.76
CA ASN A 4 -3.31 26.93 31.79
C ASN A 4 -2.17 26.01 31.35
N SER A 5 -2.25 24.78 31.82
CA SER A 5 -1.53 23.60 31.36
C SER A 5 -1.78 23.35 29.87
N ASN A 6 -0.73 23.10 29.11
CA ASN A 6 -0.84 22.36 27.86
C ASN A 6 0.08 21.13 27.98
N PRO A 7 -0.45 19.93 28.26
CA PRO A 7 0.34 18.72 28.11
C PRO A 7 0.63 18.53 26.62
N GLU A 8 1.91 18.32 26.32
CA GLU A 8 2.39 17.92 25.00
C GLU A 8 1.58 16.71 24.54
N LYS A 9 0.89 16.86 23.39
CA LYS A 9 0.28 15.73 22.71
C LYS A 9 1.42 14.83 22.26
N HIS A 10 1.65 13.75 22.99
CA HIS A 10 2.34 12.57 22.47
C HIS A 10 1.43 11.97 21.40
N GLU A 11 1.60 12.45 20.17
CA GLU A 11 1.13 11.73 18.98
C GLU A 11 2.00 10.48 18.88
N ASN A 12 1.48 9.36 19.40
CA ASN A 12 1.99 8.04 19.04
C ASN A 12 1.61 7.80 17.59
N GLU A 13 2.35 8.43 16.68
CA GLU A 13 2.36 8.07 15.27
C GLU A 13 3.10 6.74 15.16
N ASN A 14 2.37 5.64 15.36
CA ASN A 14 2.70 4.42 14.63
C ASN A 14 2.46 4.73 13.15
N GLU A 15 3.40 5.44 12.53
CA GLU A 15 3.49 5.54 11.09
C GLU A 15 3.76 4.13 10.58
N ASN A 16 2.70 3.37 10.29
CA ASN A 16 2.81 2.16 9.48
C ASN A 16 3.49 2.57 8.18
N LYS A 17 4.80 2.32 8.07
CA LYS A 17 5.60 2.73 6.92
C LYS A 17 5.11 1.93 5.73
N SER A 18 4.74 2.64 4.67
CA SER A 18 4.26 2.01 3.43
C SER A 18 5.39 2.01 2.41
N ASN A 19 5.87 0.84 2.01
CA ASN A 19 6.88 0.70 0.96
C ASN A 19 6.20 0.62 -0.41
N LEU A 20 6.59 1.45 -1.38
CA LEU A 20 6.03 1.44 -2.73
C LEU A 20 6.67 0.32 -3.56
N VAL A 21 5.85 -0.65 -3.99
CA VAL A 21 6.32 -1.87 -4.67
C VAL A 21 5.91 -1.92 -6.14
N GLY A 22 4.86 -1.22 -6.53
CA GLY A 22 4.39 -1.28 -7.91
C GLY A 22 3.21 -0.39 -8.23
N TYR A 23 2.59 -0.67 -9.37
CA TYR A 23 1.52 0.12 -9.95
C TYR A 23 0.43 -0.74 -10.56
N VAL A 24 -0.77 -0.17 -10.59
CA VAL A 24 -1.98 -0.77 -11.14
C VAL A 24 -2.64 0.21 -12.11
N ARG A 25 -3.00 -0.26 -13.31
CA ARG A 25 -3.72 0.54 -14.32
C ARG A 25 -4.73 -0.31 -15.09
N ARG A 26 -5.67 0.33 -15.78
CA ARG A 26 -6.54 -0.38 -16.74
C ARG A 26 -5.71 -1.01 -17.87
N SER A 27 -6.08 -2.21 -18.28
CA SER A 27 -5.51 -2.84 -19.47
C SER A 27 -6.09 -2.20 -20.73
N ASN A 28 -5.24 -1.99 -21.74
CA ASN A 28 -5.66 -1.47 -23.05
C ASN A 28 -6.53 -2.47 -23.83
N ALA A 29 -6.50 -3.76 -23.47
CA ALA A 29 -7.28 -4.81 -24.12
C ALA A 29 -8.75 -4.88 -23.66
N GLY A 30 -9.16 -4.02 -22.71
CA GLY A 30 -10.49 -4.04 -22.10
C GLY A 30 -10.68 -5.21 -21.13
N GLY A 31 -11.54 -5.03 -20.11
CA GLY A 31 -11.97 -6.10 -19.21
C GLY A 31 -10.96 -6.58 -18.15
N ALA A 32 -9.75 -5.99 -18.08
CA ALA A 32 -8.75 -6.39 -17.10
C ALA A 32 -7.97 -5.20 -16.53
N ILE A 33 -7.32 -5.46 -15.40
CA ILE A 33 -6.38 -4.56 -14.75
C ILE A 33 -4.97 -5.12 -14.96
N LYS A 34 -4.03 -4.23 -15.30
CA LYS A 34 -2.62 -4.54 -15.40
C LYS A 34 -1.94 -4.16 -14.09
N VAL A 35 -1.25 -5.14 -13.51
CA VAL A 35 -0.41 -5.00 -12.32
C VAL A 35 1.04 -5.03 -12.78
N SER A 36 1.85 -4.11 -12.28
CA SER A 36 3.28 -4.02 -12.61
C SER A 36 4.05 -3.86 -11.32
N ILE A 37 4.89 -4.84 -11.01
CA ILE A 37 5.70 -4.90 -9.80
C ILE A 37 7.13 -4.52 -10.17
N ASN A 38 7.74 -3.65 -9.36
CA ASN A 38 9.16 -3.37 -9.46
C ASN A 38 9.92 -4.57 -8.86
N SER A 39 10.78 -5.21 -9.64
CA SER A 39 11.52 -6.41 -9.23
C SER A 39 12.42 -6.16 -8.02
N ASP A 40 13.06 -4.99 -7.99
CA ASP A 40 14.04 -4.65 -6.96
C ASP A 40 13.31 -4.37 -5.64
N ALA A 41 12.25 -3.54 -5.70
CA ALA A 41 11.42 -3.27 -4.52
C ALA A 41 10.71 -4.53 -3.99
N PHE A 42 10.38 -5.48 -4.86
CA PHE A 42 9.76 -6.75 -4.45
C PHE A 42 10.75 -7.69 -3.76
N ALA A 43 12.03 -7.66 -4.16
CA ALA A 43 13.07 -8.46 -3.52
C ALA A 43 13.35 -8.01 -2.07
N ASP A 44 13.10 -6.73 -1.77
CA ASP A 44 13.27 -6.13 -0.45
C ASP A 44 12.02 -6.21 0.44
N CYS A 45 10.94 -6.84 -0.02
CA CYS A 45 9.70 -6.94 0.76
C CYS A 45 9.79 -8.02 1.86
N ASP A 46 9.13 -7.76 2.99
CA ASP A 46 8.93 -8.77 4.03
C ASP A 46 8.07 -9.94 3.53
N THR A 47 8.34 -11.13 4.02
CA THR A 47 7.61 -12.35 3.67
C THR A 47 6.99 -13.00 4.90
N TYR A 48 5.96 -13.82 4.67
CA TYR A 48 5.45 -14.74 5.68
C TYR A 48 5.29 -16.14 5.10
N VAL A 49 5.42 -17.14 5.96
CA VAL A 49 5.29 -18.54 5.59
C VAL A 49 3.94 -19.07 6.09
N THR A 50 3.17 -19.67 5.20
CA THR A 50 1.90 -20.31 5.54
C THR A 50 2.12 -21.70 6.13
N SER A 51 1.09 -22.27 6.76
CA SER A 51 1.17 -23.58 7.42
C SER A 51 1.54 -24.75 6.50
N ASP A 52 1.37 -24.58 5.19
CA ASP A 52 1.78 -25.54 4.14
C ASP A 52 3.21 -25.31 3.63
N GLY A 53 3.96 -24.38 4.23
CA GLY A 53 5.36 -24.11 3.92
C GLY A 53 5.60 -23.17 2.73
N GLN A 54 4.54 -22.59 2.16
CA GLN A 54 4.66 -21.63 1.06
C GLN A 54 4.98 -20.23 1.60
N GLU A 55 5.88 -19.52 0.90
CA GLU A 55 6.31 -18.17 1.25
C GLU A 55 5.59 -17.13 0.39
N TYR A 56 5.08 -16.07 1.01
CA TYR A 56 4.29 -15.02 0.36
C TYR A 56 4.76 -13.63 0.74
N VAL A 57 4.64 -12.69 -0.20
CA VAL A 57 4.83 -11.26 0.02
C VAL A 57 3.45 -10.58 0.15
N PRO A 58 3.09 -9.98 1.29
CA PRO A 58 1.83 -9.28 1.46
C PRO A 58 1.88 -7.89 0.81
N LEU A 59 1.03 -7.67 -0.20
CA LEU A 59 0.91 -6.39 -0.91
C LEU A 59 -0.52 -5.85 -0.81
N VAL A 60 -0.65 -4.52 -0.74
CA VAL A 60 -1.92 -3.81 -0.61
C VAL A 60 -2.10 -2.76 -1.70
N ILE A 61 -3.36 -2.52 -2.05
CA ILE A 61 -3.80 -1.45 -2.94
C ILE A 61 -4.98 -0.75 -2.26
N SER A 62 -4.98 0.58 -2.24
CA SER A 62 -6.14 1.34 -1.76
C SER A 62 -7.36 1.06 -2.65
N LEU A 63 -8.44 0.54 -2.06
CA LEU A 63 -9.70 0.28 -2.76
C LEU A 63 -10.27 1.55 -3.40
N ASN A 64 -10.20 2.69 -2.70
CA ASN A 64 -10.65 3.96 -3.25
C ASN A 64 -9.82 4.35 -4.49
N ALA A 65 -8.50 4.25 -4.41
CA ALA A 65 -7.64 4.59 -5.54
C ALA A 65 -7.82 3.61 -6.72
N LEU A 66 -8.05 2.33 -6.45
CA LEU A 66 -8.38 1.33 -7.47
C LEU A 66 -9.72 1.64 -8.15
N ASN A 67 -10.75 2.01 -7.39
CA ASN A 67 -12.05 2.40 -7.94
C ASN A 67 -11.93 3.60 -8.89
N LYS A 68 -11.08 4.59 -8.56
CA LYS A 68 -10.77 5.71 -9.47
C LYS A 68 -10.08 5.26 -10.74
N VAL A 69 -9.23 4.23 -10.67
CA VAL A 69 -8.61 3.64 -11.86
C VAL A 69 -9.65 2.92 -12.73
N LEU A 70 -10.56 2.18 -12.10
CA LEU A 70 -11.63 1.45 -12.78
C LEU A 70 -12.63 2.40 -13.46
N SER A 71 -13.04 3.47 -12.79
CA SER A 71 -13.94 4.50 -13.34
C SER A 71 -13.30 5.34 -14.43
N GLY A 72 -11.97 5.30 -14.55
CA GLY A 72 -11.22 6.14 -15.49
C GLY A 72 -10.94 7.56 -14.99
N GLU A 73 -11.32 7.89 -13.75
CA GLU A 73 -10.94 9.15 -13.09
C GLU A 73 -9.42 9.24 -12.89
N ARG A 74 -8.76 8.10 -12.69
CA ARG A 74 -7.32 7.98 -12.49
C ARG A 74 -6.72 7.00 -13.48
N VAL A 75 -5.53 7.30 -14.01
CA VAL A 75 -4.86 6.41 -14.97
C VAL A 75 -4.17 5.23 -14.28
N VAL A 76 -3.56 5.48 -13.11
CA VAL A 76 -2.71 4.52 -12.40
C VAL A 76 -2.79 4.73 -10.89
N THR A 77 -2.79 3.66 -10.11
CA THR A 77 -2.62 3.68 -8.65
C THR A 77 -1.41 2.85 -8.22
N THR A 78 -1.00 2.94 -6.97
CA THR A 78 0.16 2.24 -6.40
C THR A 78 -0.21 0.92 -5.76
N ILE A 79 0.78 0.05 -5.64
CA ILE A 79 0.83 -1.17 -4.83
C ILE A 79 1.91 -0.95 -3.80
N SER A 80 1.64 -1.27 -2.54
CA SER A 80 2.60 -1.09 -1.46
C SER A 80 2.60 -2.29 -0.52
N GLN A 81 3.68 -2.46 0.23
CA GLN A 81 3.68 -3.29 1.44
C GLN A 81 3.49 -2.38 2.65
N ILE A 82 2.62 -2.78 3.58
CA ILE A 82 2.53 -2.12 4.89
C ILE A 82 3.58 -2.79 5.76
N MET A 83 4.52 -2.00 6.27
CA MET A 83 5.50 -2.44 7.25
C MET A 83 4.93 -2.17 8.64
N ASP A 84 5.04 -3.17 9.52
CA ASP A 84 4.66 -3.10 10.93
C ASP A 84 5.79 -2.54 11.81
#